data_AF-A0A4Q3VTS5-F1
#
_entry.id   AF-A0A4Q3VTS5-F1
#
_cell.length_a   1.000
_cell.length_b   1.000
_cell.length_c   1.000
_cell.angle_alpha   90.00
_cell.angle_beta   90.00
_cell.angle_gamma   90.00
#
_symmetry.space_group_name_H-M   'P 1'
#
loop_
_entity.id
_entity.type
_entity.pdbx_description
1 polymer ?
#
loop_
_entity_poly.entity_id
_entity_poly.type
_entity_poly.pdbx_seq_one_letter_code
_entity_poly.pdbx_strand_id
1 'polypeptide(L)'
;MRIAFVTTQSDSMGGSHVHVRDVSSALVREGHEVKVFVGGTGPFTEQLSANGVAFHSLTHMVRPLAPSSDLKAIGELSRALLDFAPEIVSTHSSKAGIVGRMAGRKAKLPTLFTAHGWSFTEGVGRSAALFERVERMVAKKGGTIVCVAEADRQLAIDRNVARPEQLVTIHNGMPDYPERANPGEGVPMIVSVARLDTQKDHPTLFRALAKIKDKPWTLELVGGGSRKEEFEGLARELGILERITFHGVQTNVRPFLSRAAVFALISNYEGFPRSTVEAMRTGLPALVSDVGGSREAIVEGETGFSVPRGDADAVAAKLGQILDSAELRTRMGVGARTRYESEFTFESMFEKTKRVYRDVIARGV
;
A
#
# COMPACT_ATOMS: atom_id res chain seq x y z
N MET A 1 13.34 2.37 22.84
CA MET A 1 13.86 1.70 21.61
C MET A 1 14.52 2.74 20.73
N ARG A 2 15.69 2.41 20.18
CA ARG A 2 16.38 3.14 19.12
C ARG A 2 16.20 2.39 17.79
N ILE A 3 15.53 3.01 16.82
CA ILE A 3 14.98 2.31 15.65
C ILE A 3 15.47 2.96 14.36
N ALA A 4 16.08 2.15 13.48
CA ALA A 4 16.46 2.57 12.14
C ALA A 4 15.44 2.10 11.11
N PHE A 5 14.79 3.02 10.41
CA PHE A 5 13.97 2.70 9.24
C PHE A 5 14.83 2.80 7.97
N VAL A 6 14.63 1.93 6.99
CA VAL A 6 15.37 1.97 5.71
C VAL A 6 14.39 1.87 4.55
N THR A 7 14.43 2.83 3.61
CA THR A 7 13.68 2.81 2.36
C THR A 7 14.56 3.22 1.18
N THR A 8 14.17 2.87 -0.05
CA THR A 8 15.03 3.03 -1.23
C THR A 8 15.14 4.46 -1.73
N GLN A 9 14.06 5.22 -1.82
CA GLN A 9 14.07 6.54 -2.47
C GLN A 9 13.18 7.54 -1.75
N SER A 10 13.46 8.83 -1.94
CA SER A 10 12.72 9.96 -1.36
C SER A 10 11.96 10.82 -2.37
N ASP A 11 12.07 10.52 -3.66
CA ASP A 11 11.60 11.36 -4.78
C ASP A 11 10.07 11.43 -4.94
N SER A 12 9.33 10.57 -4.23
CA SER A 12 7.89 10.40 -4.41
C SER A 12 7.22 9.91 -3.13
N MET A 13 5.93 10.20 -3.01
CA MET A 13 5.07 9.67 -1.95
C MET A 13 4.24 8.51 -2.47
N GLY A 14 4.26 7.40 -1.73
CA GLY A 14 3.48 6.19 -2.03
C GLY A 14 3.04 5.51 -0.74
N GLY A 15 2.26 4.42 -0.85
CA GLY A 15 1.68 3.75 0.32
C GLY A 15 2.71 3.31 1.37
N SER A 16 3.85 2.76 0.93
CA SER A 16 4.95 2.37 1.82
C SER A 16 5.62 3.57 2.50
N HIS A 17 5.79 4.69 1.80
CA HIS A 17 6.33 5.93 2.36
C HIS A 17 5.39 6.52 3.43
N VAL A 18 4.09 6.54 3.16
CA VAL A 18 3.07 6.96 4.13
C VAL A 18 3.11 6.07 5.37
N HIS A 19 3.18 4.74 5.18
CA HIS A 19 3.33 3.79 6.29
C HIS A 19 4.59 4.10 7.14
N VAL A 20 5.76 4.24 6.51
CA VAL A 20 7.01 4.54 7.23
C VAL A 20 6.89 5.84 8.00
N ARG A 21 6.40 6.91 7.35
CA ARG A 21 6.18 8.22 8.00
C ARG A 21 5.28 8.09 9.22
N ASP A 22 4.12 7.45 9.08
CA ASP A 22 3.11 7.38 10.15
C ASP A 22 3.64 6.58 11.35
N VAL A 23 4.26 5.41 11.10
CA VAL A 23 4.85 4.57 12.15
C VAL A 23 6.04 5.25 12.81
N SER A 24 6.96 5.84 12.05
CA SER A 24 8.13 6.53 12.61
C SER A 24 7.73 7.75 13.44
N SER A 25 6.73 8.51 12.99
CA SER A 25 6.23 9.69 13.72
C SER A 25 5.53 9.28 15.01
N ALA A 26 4.76 8.19 15.00
CA ALA A 26 4.13 7.66 16.21
C ALA A 26 5.17 7.20 17.24
N LEU A 27 6.23 6.51 16.81
CA LEU A 27 7.33 6.10 17.68
C LEU A 27 8.05 7.30 18.31
N VAL A 28 8.33 8.35 17.52
CA VAL A 28 8.94 9.59 18.05
C VAL A 28 8.05 10.23 19.11
N ARG A 29 6.73 10.29 18.89
CA ARG A 29 5.77 10.84 19.88
C ARG A 29 5.71 10.02 21.18
N GLU A 30 5.96 8.72 21.11
CA GLU A 30 6.10 7.83 22.27
C GLU A 30 7.49 7.91 22.94
N GLY A 31 8.38 8.79 22.47
CA GLY A 31 9.69 9.02 23.06
C GLY A 31 10.78 8.05 22.58
N HIS A 32 10.55 7.31 21.50
CA HIS A 32 11.58 6.47 20.88
C HIS A 32 12.56 7.31 20.04
N GLU A 33 13.83 6.90 20.01
CA GLU A 33 14.82 7.51 19.13
C GLU A 33 14.72 6.85 17.74
N VAL A 34 14.28 7.61 16.73
CA VAL A 34 14.01 7.08 15.40
C VAL A 34 14.80 7.84 14.34
N LYS A 35 15.42 7.10 13.40
CA LYS A 35 16.08 7.67 12.23
C LYS A 35 15.71 6.90 10.97
N VAL A 36 15.35 7.61 9.91
CA VAL A 36 15.05 7.04 8.58
C VAL A 36 16.27 7.19 7.67
N PHE A 37 16.82 6.09 7.18
CA PHE A 37 17.85 6.05 6.16
C PHE A 37 17.21 5.86 4.78
N VAL A 38 17.45 6.79 3.87
CA VAL A 38 16.76 6.83 2.56
C VAL A 38 17.69 7.30 1.46
N GLY A 39 17.52 6.81 0.24
CA GLY A 39 18.25 7.30 -0.92
C GLY A 39 17.81 8.70 -1.35
N GLY A 40 18.72 9.67 -1.31
CA GLY A 40 18.49 11.04 -1.76
C GLY A 40 17.63 11.90 -0.81
N THR A 41 17.28 13.09 -1.30
CA THR A 41 16.32 14.01 -0.68
C THR A 41 15.16 14.29 -1.64
N GLY A 42 14.00 14.68 -1.12
CA GLY A 42 12.81 14.97 -1.91
C GLY A 42 11.52 15.02 -1.07
N PRO A 43 10.35 14.88 -1.71
CA PRO A 43 9.05 15.00 -1.06
C PRO A 43 8.88 14.13 0.19
N PHE A 44 9.46 12.92 0.20
CA PHE A 44 9.36 12.05 1.38
C PHE A 44 10.20 12.56 2.56
N THR A 45 11.43 13.03 2.32
CA THR A 45 12.27 13.59 3.39
C THR A 45 11.71 14.90 3.95
N GLU A 46 11.06 15.70 3.11
CA GLU A 46 10.33 16.90 3.55
C GLU A 46 9.19 16.54 4.50
N GLN A 47 8.42 15.48 4.18
CA GLN A 47 7.38 14.94 5.04
C GLN A 47 7.93 14.40 6.37
N LEU A 48 9.09 13.74 6.36
CA LEU A 48 9.74 13.29 7.59
C LEU A 48 10.10 14.47 8.50
N SER A 49 10.77 15.49 7.95
CA SER A 49 11.11 16.71 8.68
C SER A 49 9.88 17.41 9.25
N ALA A 50 8.82 17.54 8.45
CA ALA A 50 7.56 18.17 8.87
C ALA A 50 6.86 17.41 10.03
N ASN A 51 7.16 16.13 10.21
CA ASN A 51 6.64 15.30 11.30
C ASN A 51 7.66 15.07 12.43
N GLY A 52 8.78 15.81 12.44
CA GLY A 52 9.80 15.70 13.49
C GLY A 52 10.61 14.39 13.45
N VAL A 53 10.63 13.70 12.32
CA VAL A 53 11.37 12.44 12.16
C VAL A 53 12.75 12.72 11.55
N ALA A 54 13.80 12.38 12.28
CA ALA A 54 15.17 12.51 11.76
C ALA A 54 15.41 11.55 10.59
N PHE A 55 16.17 12.00 9.59
CA PHE A 55 16.55 11.16 8.46
C PHE A 55 18.03 11.33 8.09
N HIS A 56 18.57 10.36 7.36
CA HIS A 56 19.91 10.37 6.79
C HIS A 56 19.81 9.96 5.31
N SER A 57 20.25 10.85 4.43
CA SER A 57 20.31 10.61 2.99
C SER A 57 21.51 9.74 2.64
N LEU A 58 21.27 8.61 1.96
CA LEU A 58 22.28 7.69 1.45
C LEU A 58 22.59 8.01 -0.01
N THR A 59 23.86 8.11 -0.34
CA THR A 59 24.35 8.46 -1.69
C THR A 59 24.19 7.29 -2.66
N HIS A 60 24.45 6.06 -2.20
CA HIS A 60 24.51 4.89 -3.07
C HIS A 60 23.19 4.09 -3.13
N MET A 61 22.22 4.42 -2.28
CA MET A 61 20.88 3.83 -2.33
C MET A 61 20.07 4.46 -3.47
N VAL A 62 20.15 3.88 -4.66
CA VAL A 62 19.47 4.37 -5.87
C VAL A 62 18.34 3.45 -6.32
N ARG A 63 17.43 3.89 -7.19
CA ARG A 63 16.31 3.04 -7.68
C ARG A 63 16.74 1.89 -8.59
N PRO A 64 17.59 2.08 -9.63
CA PRO A 64 17.95 1.00 -10.53
C PRO A 64 18.71 -0.12 -9.81
N LEU A 65 18.55 -1.37 -10.26
CA LEU A 65 19.40 -2.46 -9.82
C LEU A 65 20.80 -2.25 -10.41
N ALA A 66 21.80 -2.08 -9.56
CA ALA A 66 23.15 -1.72 -9.97
C ALA A 66 24.14 -2.34 -8.97
N PRO A 67 24.69 -3.54 -9.25
CA PRO A 67 25.45 -4.31 -8.27
C PRO A 67 26.57 -3.54 -7.57
N SER A 68 27.31 -2.70 -8.30
CA SER A 68 28.38 -1.87 -7.74
C SER A 68 27.86 -0.80 -6.77
N SER A 69 26.78 -0.11 -7.14
CA SER A 69 26.10 0.85 -6.26
C SER A 69 25.46 0.15 -5.07
N ASP A 70 24.90 -1.04 -5.25
CA ASP A 70 24.24 -1.81 -4.19
C ASP A 70 25.25 -2.28 -3.14
N LEU A 71 26.44 -2.72 -3.55
CA LEU A 71 27.53 -3.05 -2.63
C LEU A 71 28.04 -1.82 -1.86
N LYS A 72 28.15 -0.67 -2.54
CA LYS A 72 28.49 0.60 -1.90
C LYS A 72 27.41 1.03 -0.91
N ALA A 73 26.13 0.88 -1.25
CA ALA A 73 24.99 1.18 -0.39
C ALA A 73 24.99 0.30 0.86
N ILE A 74 25.29 -1.00 0.74
CA ILE A 74 25.46 -1.88 1.91
C ILE A 74 26.57 -1.35 2.82
N GLY A 75 27.73 -0.98 2.27
CA GLY A 75 28.86 -0.46 3.04
C GLY A 75 28.62 0.91 3.68
N GLU A 76 27.94 1.81 2.97
CA GLU A 76 27.50 3.13 3.47
C GLU A 76 26.47 2.95 4.60
N LEU A 77 25.39 2.21 4.34
CA LEU A 77 24.34 1.95 5.32
C LEU A 77 24.90 1.23 6.56
N SER A 78 25.79 0.25 6.42
CA SER A 78 26.38 -0.44 7.57
C SER A 78 27.13 0.52 8.50
N ARG A 79 27.89 1.49 7.94
CA ARG A 79 28.59 2.50 8.73
C ARG A 79 27.62 3.45 9.42
N ALA A 80 26.61 3.91 8.69
CA ALA A 80 25.59 4.81 9.21
C ALA A 80 24.74 4.14 10.32
N LEU A 81 24.47 2.84 10.20
CA LEU A 81 23.81 2.05 11.23
C LEU A 81 24.69 1.85 12.47
N LEU A 82 26.00 1.65 12.32
CA LEU A 82 26.91 1.53 13.47
C LEU A 82 27.05 2.86 14.23
N ASP A 83 27.13 3.98 13.52
CA ASP A 83 27.12 5.33 14.12
C ASP A 83 25.81 5.61 14.88
N PHE A 84 24.68 5.27 14.26
CA PHE A 84 23.37 5.39 14.90
C PHE A 84 23.03 4.23 15.85
N ALA A 85 23.90 3.25 16.07
CA ALA A 85 23.71 2.04 16.90
C ALA A 85 22.25 1.73 17.32
N PRO A 86 21.35 1.37 16.38
CA PRO A 86 19.95 1.08 16.70
C PRO A 86 19.80 -0.31 17.33
N GLU A 87 18.73 -0.52 18.09
CA GLU A 87 18.35 -1.83 18.60
C GLU A 87 17.72 -2.70 17.51
N ILE A 88 17.13 -2.08 16.49
CA ILE A 88 16.50 -2.78 15.36
C ILE A 88 16.53 -1.97 14.07
N VAL A 89 16.67 -2.67 12.95
CA VAL A 89 16.58 -2.14 11.59
C VAL A 89 15.27 -2.61 10.94
N SER A 90 14.37 -1.68 10.64
CA SER A 90 13.12 -1.93 9.91
C SER A 90 13.24 -1.51 8.45
N THR A 91 13.20 -2.48 7.54
CA THR A 91 13.41 -2.24 6.11
C THR A 91 12.08 -2.28 5.35
N HIS A 92 11.88 -1.35 4.41
CA HIS A 92 10.65 -1.19 3.64
C HIS A 92 10.97 -0.98 2.16
N SER A 93 10.21 -1.61 1.26
CA SER A 93 10.49 -1.80 -0.19
C SER A 93 11.51 -2.90 -0.50
N SER A 94 11.38 -3.57 -1.64
CA SER A 94 12.17 -4.76 -1.97
C SER A 94 13.69 -4.51 -1.97
N LYS A 95 14.13 -3.40 -2.57
CA LYS A 95 15.57 -3.08 -2.64
C LYS A 95 16.17 -2.74 -1.28
N ALA A 96 15.52 -1.87 -0.51
CA ALA A 96 15.95 -1.58 0.86
C ALA A 96 15.80 -2.80 1.79
N GLY A 97 14.85 -3.70 1.52
CA GLY A 97 14.73 -5.00 2.18
C GLY A 97 15.97 -5.87 2.00
N ILE A 98 16.50 -5.94 0.77
CA ILE A 98 17.74 -6.69 0.47
C ILE A 98 18.96 -5.98 1.06
N VAL A 99 19.17 -4.71 0.70
CA VAL A 99 20.35 -3.92 1.12
C VAL A 99 20.40 -3.77 2.64
N GLY A 100 19.26 -3.45 3.26
CA GLY A 100 19.14 -3.27 4.71
C GLY A 100 19.37 -4.54 5.50
N ARG A 101 18.82 -5.70 5.07
CA ARG A 101 19.13 -7.00 5.71
C ARG A 101 20.60 -7.38 5.59
N MET A 102 21.24 -7.07 4.45
CA MET A 102 22.68 -7.32 4.29
C MET A 102 23.53 -6.38 5.17
N ALA A 103 23.17 -5.10 5.25
CA ALA A 103 23.84 -4.13 6.10
C ALA A 103 23.65 -4.43 7.60
N GLY A 104 22.43 -4.77 8.02
CA GLY A 104 22.11 -5.18 9.39
C GLY A 104 22.92 -6.40 9.82
N ARG A 105 23.02 -7.43 8.98
CA ARG A 105 23.90 -8.59 9.25
C ARG A 105 25.36 -8.22 9.38
N LYS A 106 25.87 -7.35 8.49
CA LYS A 106 27.26 -6.88 8.55
C LYS A 106 27.53 -6.09 9.84
N ALA A 107 26.56 -5.31 10.30
CA ALA A 107 26.60 -4.54 11.54
C ALA A 107 26.22 -5.36 12.79
N LYS A 108 25.84 -6.63 12.64
CA LYS A 108 25.30 -7.49 13.72
C LYS A 108 24.12 -6.83 14.44
N LEU A 109 23.14 -6.35 13.67
CA LEU A 109 21.93 -5.71 14.16
C LEU A 109 20.67 -6.54 13.81
N PRO A 110 19.74 -6.72 14.76
CA PRO A 110 18.45 -7.32 14.49
C PRO A 110 17.74 -6.58 13.36
N THR A 111 17.24 -7.32 12.38
CA THR A 111 16.62 -6.74 11.18
C THR A 111 15.30 -7.40 10.86
N LEU A 112 14.31 -6.58 10.51
CA LEU A 112 13.07 -7.04 9.89
C LEU A 112 12.87 -6.42 8.50
N PHE A 113 12.02 -7.06 7.70
CA PHE A 113 11.58 -6.55 6.41
C PHE A 113 10.06 -6.52 6.34
N THR A 114 9.47 -5.37 6.02
CA THR A 114 8.04 -5.27 5.72
C THR A 114 7.82 -5.29 4.21
N ALA A 115 7.23 -6.38 3.71
CA ALA A 115 6.81 -6.53 2.33
C ALA A 115 5.48 -5.79 2.10
N HIS A 116 5.51 -4.73 1.30
CA HIS A 116 4.35 -3.93 0.88
C HIS A 116 3.77 -4.43 -0.45
N GLY A 117 3.71 -5.76 -0.61
CA GLY A 117 3.57 -6.45 -1.89
C GLY A 117 4.91 -6.92 -2.44
N TRP A 118 4.93 -8.11 -3.03
CA TRP A 118 6.16 -8.71 -3.57
C TRP A 118 6.44 -8.28 -5.01
N SER A 119 7.73 -8.06 -5.33
CA SER A 119 8.16 -7.79 -6.72
C SER A 119 8.02 -8.99 -7.65
N PHE A 120 7.61 -10.15 -7.13
CA PHE A 120 7.32 -11.37 -7.87
C PHE A 120 5.83 -11.75 -7.84
N THR A 121 4.96 -10.86 -7.33
CA THR A 121 3.51 -11.02 -7.47
C THR A 121 3.12 -11.05 -8.94
N GLU A 122 2.11 -11.86 -9.27
CA GLU A 122 1.59 -11.98 -10.63
C GLU A 122 1.19 -10.61 -11.19
N GLY A 123 1.65 -10.29 -12.41
CA GLY A 123 1.38 -9.01 -13.07
C GLY A 123 2.42 -7.90 -12.88
N VAL A 124 3.41 -8.05 -11.99
CA VAL A 124 4.44 -7.01 -11.74
C VAL A 124 5.47 -6.91 -12.88
N GLY A 125 5.80 -8.00 -13.59
CA GLY A 125 6.59 -7.96 -14.83
C GLY A 125 7.69 -9.02 -14.98
N ARG A 126 8.54 -8.84 -16.01
CA ARG A 126 9.49 -9.86 -16.53
C ARG A 126 10.64 -10.24 -15.59
N SER A 127 10.93 -9.44 -14.56
CA SER A 127 12.03 -9.70 -13.62
C SER A 127 11.60 -10.41 -12.33
N ALA A 128 10.34 -10.84 -12.22
CA ALA A 128 9.77 -11.49 -11.04
C ALA A 128 10.64 -12.66 -10.54
N ALA A 129 11.05 -13.58 -11.42
CA ALA A 129 11.85 -14.74 -11.06
C ALA A 129 13.23 -14.39 -10.46
N LEU A 130 13.85 -13.30 -10.95
CA LEU A 130 15.12 -12.81 -10.40
C LEU A 130 14.92 -12.29 -8.97
N PHE A 131 13.91 -11.45 -8.76
CA PHE A 131 13.59 -10.93 -7.43
C PHE A 131 13.22 -12.05 -6.45
N GLU A 132 12.41 -13.02 -6.87
CA GLU A 132 12.07 -14.19 -6.06
C GLU A 132 13.33 -14.95 -5.62
N ARG A 133 14.27 -15.20 -6.55
CA ARG A 133 15.54 -15.88 -6.23
C ARG A 133 16.38 -15.07 -5.25
N VAL A 134 16.50 -13.76 -5.46
CA VAL A 134 17.26 -12.89 -4.55
C VAL A 134 16.63 -12.85 -3.17
N GLU A 135 15.32 -12.67 -3.08
CA GLU A 135 14.57 -12.69 -1.82
C GLU A 135 14.76 -14.00 -1.08
N ARG A 136 14.64 -15.14 -1.77
CA ARG A 136 14.88 -16.47 -1.20
C ARG A 136 16.29 -16.61 -0.63
N MET A 137 17.31 -16.16 -1.35
CA MET A 137 18.70 -16.23 -0.88
C MET A 137 18.94 -15.34 0.35
N VAL A 138 18.31 -14.16 0.39
CA VAL A 138 18.46 -13.23 1.51
C VAL A 138 17.68 -13.74 2.72
N ALA A 139 16.47 -14.26 2.56
CA ALA A 139 15.64 -14.76 3.67
C ALA A 139 16.17 -16.06 4.31
N LYS A 140 16.88 -16.92 3.55
CA LYS A 140 17.57 -18.11 4.09
C LYS A 140 18.54 -17.80 5.22
N LYS A 141 19.13 -16.60 5.21
CA LYS A 141 20.07 -16.12 6.23
C LYS A 141 19.34 -15.54 7.46
N GLY A 142 18.10 -15.94 7.71
CA GLY A 142 17.31 -15.53 8.87
C GLY A 142 16.68 -14.14 8.75
N GLY A 143 16.01 -13.73 9.83
CA GLY A 143 15.26 -12.49 9.93
C GLY A 143 13.74 -12.69 9.89
N THR A 144 13.01 -11.71 10.41
CA THR A 144 11.54 -11.65 10.40
C THR A 144 11.06 -10.85 9.20
N ILE A 145 10.02 -11.33 8.54
CA ILE A 145 9.35 -10.66 7.43
C ILE A 145 7.90 -10.39 7.83
N VAL A 146 7.52 -9.11 7.79
CA VAL A 146 6.14 -8.68 7.97
C VAL A 146 5.49 -8.57 6.60
N CYS A 147 4.43 -9.31 6.36
CA CYS A 147 3.60 -9.19 5.16
C CYS A 147 2.40 -8.29 5.47
N VAL A 148 2.09 -7.33 4.60
CA VAL A 148 0.92 -6.45 4.80
C VAL A 148 -0.41 -7.12 4.46
N ALA A 149 -0.37 -8.34 3.94
CA ALA A 149 -1.52 -9.15 3.52
C ALA A 149 -1.21 -10.64 3.77
N GLU A 150 -2.22 -11.45 4.07
CA GLU A 150 -2.05 -12.90 4.18
C GLU A 150 -1.77 -13.54 2.82
N ALA A 151 -2.31 -12.99 1.73
CA ALA A 151 -1.98 -13.39 0.37
C ALA A 151 -0.49 -13.22 0.07
N ASP A 152 0.14 -12.13 0.55
CA ASP A 152 1.59 -11.94 0.43
C ASP A 152 2.37 -12.96 1.27
N ARG A 153 1.87 -13.31 2.46
CA ARG A 153 2.46 -14.34 3.32
C ARG A 153 2.38 -15.72 2.67
N GLN A 154 1.21 -16.11 2.18
CA GLN A 154 0.99 -17.38 1.51
C GLN A 154 1.82 -17.48 0.23
N LEU A 155 1.88 -16.41 -0.57
CA LEU A 155 2.73 -16.37 -1.76
C LEU A 155 4.21 -16.59 -1.42
N ALA A 156 4.71 -16.00 -0.33
CA ALA A 156 6.08 -16.22 0.11
C ALA A 156 6.34 -17.68 0.54
N ILE A 157 5.36 -18.35 1.15
CA ILE A 157 5.44 -19.77 1.54
C ILE A 157 5.43 -20.66 0.29
N ASP A 158 4.47 -20.47 -0.61
CA ASP A 158 4.31 -21.27 -1.83
C ASP A 158 5.54 -21.17 -2.73
N ARG A 159 6.14 -19.97 -2.79
CA ARG A 159 7.37 -19.68 -3.54
C ARG A 159 8.65 -20.02 -2.78
N ASN A 160 8.54 -20.66 -1.61
CA ASN A 160 9.68 -21.05 -0.76
C ASN A 160 10.65 -19.88 -0.50
N VAL A 161 10.14 -18.66 -0.37
CA VAL A 161 10.95 -17.45 -0.14
C VAL A 161 11.44 -17.43 1.30
N ALA A 162 10.57 -17.70 2.26
CA ALA A 162 10.88 -17.77 3.68
C ALA A 162 10.10 -18.88 4.37
N ARG A 163 10.59 -19.33 5.53
CA ARG A 163 9.87 -20.34 6.33
C ARG A 163 8.67 -19.72 7.04
N PRO A 164 7.56 -20.46 7.28
CA PRO A 164 6.36 -19.92 7.90
C PRO A 164 6.59 -19.19 9.24
N GLU A 165 7.54 -19.64 10.05
CA GLU A 165 7.90 -19.04 11.34
C GLU A 165 8.67 -17.71 11.22
N GLN A 166 9.16 -17.38 10.02
CA GLN A 166 9.77 -16.09 9.72
C GLN A 166 8.72 -15.04 9.31
N LEU A 167 7.50 -15.46 8.99
CA LEU A 167 6.49 -14.64 8.34
C LEU A 167 5.37 -14.27 9.32
N VAL A 168 5.13 -12.98 9.48
CA VAL A 168 4.03 -12.43 10.30
C VAL A 168 3.18 -11.52 9.42
N THR A 169 1.86 -11.63 9.52
CA THR A 169 0.94 -10.74 8.79
C THR A 169 0.50 -9.58 9.67
N ILE A 170 0.65 -8.36 9.18
CA ILE A 170 0.13 -7.14 9.81
C ILE A 170 -0.48 -6.25 8.73
N HIS A 171 -1.81 -6.24 8.63
CA HIS A 171 -2.52 -5.39 7.67
C HIS A 171 -2.24 -3.90 7.88
N ASN A 172 -2.27 -3.11 6.80
CA ASN A 172 -2.16 -1.66 6.93
C ASN A 172 -3.35 -1.10 7.72
N GLY A 173 -3.04 -0.31 8.74
CA GLY A 173 -3.99 0.49 9.48
C GLY A 173 -3.81 1.99 9.24
N MET A 174 -4.83 2.76 9.62
CA MET A 174 -4.84 4.22 9.54
C MET A 174 -5.71 4.85 10.64
N PRO A 175 -5.40 6.09 11.06
CA PRO A 175 -6.17 6.77 12.11
C PRO A 175 -7.59 7.08 11.64
N ASP A 176 -8.50 7.21 12.60
CA ASP A 176 -9.88 7.58 12.29
C ASP A 176 -10.04 9.10 12.09
N TYR A 177 -11.10 9.51 11.40
CA TYR A 177 -11.54 10.90 11.23
C TYR A 177 -13.06 11.00 11.30
N PRO A 178 -13.66 12.18 11.58
CA PRO A 178 -15.10 12.29 11.78
C PRO A 178 -15.92 12.23 10.48
N GLU A 179 -15.34 12.54 9.31
CA GLU A 179 -16.10 12.56 8.06
C GLU A 179 -16.63 11.17 7.69
N ARG A 180 -17.92 11.08 7.36
CA ARG A 180 -18.59 9.87 6.91
C ARG A 180 -19.17 10.09 5.52
N ALA A 181 -19.19 9.02 4.74
CA ALA A 181 -19.90 9.01 3.47
C ALA A 181 -21.40 8.96 3.71
N ASN A 182 -22.16 9.65 2.86
CA ASN A 182 -23.60 9.44 2.73
C ASN A 182 -23.89 8.80 1.38
N PRO A 183 -23.71 7.47 1.25
CA PRO A 183 -23.77 6.85 -0.06
C PRO A 183 -25.21 6.71 -0.60
N GLY A 184 -26.24 7.05 0.18
CA GLY A 184 -27.64 6.87 -0.18
C GLY A 184 -28.26 7.95 -1.08
N GLU A 185 -27.65 9.14 -1.21
CA GLU A 185 -28.30 10.32 -1.80
C GLU A 185 -27.71 10.74 -3.16
N GLY A 186 -28.56 11.31 -4.04
CA GLY A 186 -28.17 11.95 -5.30
C GLY A 186 -27.78 11.00 -6.43
N VAL A 187 -27.18 11.56 -7.48
CA VAL A 187 -26.56 10.77 -8.57
C VAL A 187 -25.36 10.01 -7.98
N PRO A 188 -25.31 8.67 -8.07
CA PRO A 188 -24.23 7.91 -7.49
C PRO A 188 -22.85 8.31 -8.04
N MET A 189 -22.01 8.85 -7.15
CA MET A 189 -20.63 9.21 -7.44
C MET A 189 -19.71 8.04 -7.10
N ILE A 190 -19.00 7.51 -8.09
CA ILE A 190 -17.95 6.52 -7.91
C ILE A 190 -16.65 7.28 -7.67
N VAL A 191 -15.86 6.84 -6.69
CA VAL A 191 -14.52 7.41 -6.44
C VAL A 191 -13.45 6.34 -6.54
N SER A 192 -12.35 6.66 -7.21
CA SER A 192 -11.15 5.84 -7.23
C SER A 192 -9.96 6.68 -6.81
N VAL A 193 -9.33 6.30 -5.68
CA VAL A 193 -8.12 6.95 -5.17
C VAL A 193 -6.93 6.07 -5.54
N ALA A 194 -6.32 6.36 -6.69
CA ALA A 194 -5.29 5.51 -7.27
C ALA A 194 -4.41 6.28 -8.26
N ARG A 195 -3.13 5.86 -8.37
CA ARG A 195 -2.22 6.37 -9.41
C ARG A 195 -2.75 6.04 -10.81
N LEU A 196 -2.44 6.89 -11.79
CA LEU A 196 -2.73 6.66 -13.21
C LEU A 196 -1.55 5.90 -13.86
N ASP A 197 -1.41 4.62 -13.52
CA ASP A 197 -0.38 3.73 -14.05
C ASP A 197 -0.96 2.36 -14.42
N THR A 198 -0.12 1.43 -14.92
CA THR A 198 -0.54 0.08 -15.32
C THR A 198 -0.93 -0.82 -14.15
N GLN A 199 -0.44 -0.55 -12.93
CA GLN A 199 -0.83 -1.34 -11.76
C GLN A 199 -2.33 -1.16 -11.50
N LYS A 200 -2.84 0.06 -11.66
CA LYS A 200 -4.25 0.41 -11.49
C LYS A 200 -4.95 0.25 -12.83
N ASP A 201 -5.73 -0.81 -12.97
CA ASP A 201 -6.34 -1.22 -14.24
C ASP A 201 -7.58 -0.36 -14.57
N HIS A 202 -7.36 0.94 -14.71
CA HIS A 202 -8.34 1.93 -15.17
C HIS A 202 -9.01 1.52 -16.48
N PRO A 203 -8.31 0.91 -17.47
CA PRO A 203 -8.96 0.41 -18.68
C PRO A 203 -10.11 -0.56 -18.42
N THR A 204 -9.96 -1.51 -17.49
CA THR A 204 -11.03 -2.44 -17.13
C THR A 204 -12.20 -1.72 -16.45
N LEU A 205 -11.92 -0.77 -15.54
CA LEU A 205 -12.97 0.05 -14.92
C LEU A 205 -13.75 0.86 -15.96
N PHE A 206 -13.07 1.49 -16.91
CA PHE A 206 -13.71 2.30 -17.96
C PHE A 206 -14.57 1.46 -18.90
N ARG A 207 -14.05 0.30 -19.34
CA ARG A 207 -14.82 -0.63 -20.18
C ARG A 207 -16.05 -1.15 -19.46
N ALA A 208 -15.97 -1.38 -18.15
CA ALA A 208 -17.12 -1.77 -17.34
C ALA A 208 -18.17 -0.64 -17.26
N LEU A 209 -17.73 0.59 -16.97
CA LEU A 209 -18.61 1.75 -16.89
C LEU A 209 -19.30 2.08 -18.22
N ALA A 210 -18.61 1.89 -19.35
CA ALA A 210 -19.19 2.04 -20.68
C ALA A 210 -20.36 1.06 -20.96
N LYS A 211 -20.45 -0.05 -20.22
CA LYS A 211 -21.57 -1.00 -20.28
C LYS A 211 -22.78 -0.54 -19.46
N ILE A 212 -22.60 0.37 -18.50
CA ILE A 212 -23.67 0.88 -17.62
C ILE A 212 -24.24 2.18 -18.23
N LYS A 213 -25.03 2.05 -19.28
CA LYS A 213 -25.53 3.21 -20.06
C LYS A 213 -26.80 3.83 -19.48
N ASP A 214 -27.70 3.00 -18.97
CA ASP A 214 -29.07 3.38 -18.61
C ASP A 214 -29.18 3.99 -17.20
N LYS A 215 -28.06 4.37 -16.59
CA LYS A 215 -28.00 4.83 -15.20
C LYS A 215 -27.17 6.11 -15.09
N PRO A 216 -27.59 7.05 -14.23
CA PRO A 216 -26.78 8.21 -13.92
C PRO A 216 -25.65 7.78 -12.98
N TRP A 217 -24.40 8.07 -13.37
CA TRP A 217 -23.22 7.89 -12.54
C TRP A 217 -22.15 8.89 -12.97
N THR A 218 -21.28 9.26 -12.02
CA THR A 218 -20.04 10.00 -12.28
C THR A 218 -18.87 9.24 -11.67
N LEU A 219 -17.66 9.46 -12.21
CA LEU A 219 -16.42 8.89 -11.71
C LEU A 219 -15.44 10.01 -11.36
N GLU A 220 -15.04 10.06 -10.10
CA GLU A 220 -13.98 10.94 -9.58
C GLU A 220 -12.68 10.14 -9.48
N LEU A 221 -11.71 10.44 -10.34
CA LEU A 221 -10.37 9.84 -10.30
C LEU A 221 -9.42 10.75 -9.53
N VAL A 222 -9.02 10.29 -8.35
CA VAL A 222 -8.15 11.03 -7.43
C VAL A 222 -6.77 10.39 -7.44
N GLY A 223 -5.85 11.00 -8.17
CA GLY A 223 -4.47 10.56 -8.32
C GLY A 223 -3.87 11.05 -9.63
N GLY A 224 -2.55 11.13 -9.67
CA GLY A 224 -1.79 11.48 -10.87
C GLY A 224 -1.05 10.28 -11.45
N GLY A 225 -0.51 10.47 -12.65
CA GLY A 225 0.38 9.51 -13.30
C GLY A 225 0.62 9.89 -14.75
N SER A 226 1.71 9.37 -15.33
CA SER A 226 2.12 9.70 -16.69
C SER A 226 1.17 9.18 -17.78
N ARG A 227 0.23 8.30 -17.43
CA ARG A 227 -0.73 7.69 -18.37
C ARG A 227 -2.07 8.44 -18.43
N LYS A 228 -2.15 9.66 -17.90
CA LYS A 228 -3.39 10.46 -17.90
C LYS A 228 -3.97 10.63 -19.31
N GLU A 229 -3.15 11.08 -20.26
CA GLU A 229 -3.59 11.34 -21.64
C GLU A 229 -4.11 10.06 -22.33
N GLU A 230 -3.45 8.92 -22.11
CA GLU A 230 -3.88 7.61 -22.61
C GLU A 230 -5.28 7.25 -22.07
N PHE A 231 -5.50 7.48 -20.77
CA PHE A 231 -6.77 7.17 -20.11
C PHE A 231 -7.90 8.13 -20.52
N GLU A 232 -7.61 9.41 -20.71
CA GLU A 232 -8.57 10.35 -21.32
C GLU A 232 -8.92 9.97 -22.76
N GLY A 233 -7.94 9.50 -23.54
CA GLY A 233 -8.13 8.93 -24.87
C GLY A 233 -9.10 7.76 -24.86
N LEU A 234 -8.85 6.75 -24.02
CA LEU A 234 -9.73 5.59 -23.89
C LEU A 234 -11.14 5.96 -23.42
N ALA A 235 -11.27 6.87 -22.45
CA ALA A 235 -12.58 7.34 -21.99
C ALA A 235 -13.38 8.04 -23.10
N ARG A 236 -12.69 8.78 -23.99
CA ARG A 236 -13.30 9.39 -25.18
C ARG A 236 -13.74 8.35 -26.20
N GLU A 237 -12.90 7.37 -26.50
CA GLU A 237 -13.24 6.25 -27.39
C GLU A 237 -14.46 5.46 -26.89
N LEU A 238 -14.57 5.29 -25.58
CA LEU A 238 -15.70 4.61 -24.93
C LEU A 238 -16.94 5.50 -24.78
N GLY A 239 -16.88 6.80 -25.12
CA GLY A 239 -18.00 7.73 -25.04
C GLY A 239 -18.42 8.09 -23.61
N ILE A 240 -17.52 7.96 -22.63
CA ILE A 240 -17.80 8.20 -21.20
C ILE A 240 -16.98 9.34 -20.59
N LEU A 241 -16.13 10.01 -21.35
CA LEU A 241 -15.22 11.06 -20.84
C LEU A 241 -15.95 12.13 -20.03
N GLU A 242 -17.11 12.61 -20.49
CA GLU A 242 -17.91 13.65 -19.82
C GLU A 242 -18.46 13.22 -18.44
N ARG A 243 -18.41 11.92 -18.11
CA ARG A 243 -18.81 11.38 -16.80
C ARG A 243 -17.63 11.18 -15.86
N ILE A 244 -16.39 11.46 -16.31
CA ILE A 244 -15.16 11.20 -15.56
C ILE A 244 -14.43 12.51 -15.31
N THR A 245 -14.07 12.77 -14.06
CA THR A 245 -13.22 13.91 -13.68
C THR A 245 -11.88 13.42 -13.14
N PHE A 246 -10.80 13.93 -13.74
CA PHE A 246 -9.42 13.62 -13.37
C PHE A 246 -8.85 14.72 -12.46
N HIS A 247 -8.78 14.47 -11.15
CA HIS A 247 -8.36 15.46 -10.15
C HIS A 247 -6.85 15.62 -10.00
N GLY A 248 -6.06 14.72 -10.58
CA GLY A 248 -4.62 14.67 -10.35
C GLY A 248 -4.26 14.32 -8.90
N VAL A 249 -3.04 14.65 -8.47
CA VAL A 249 -2.58 14.34 -7.11
C VAL A 249 -3.26 15.27 -6.10
N GLN A 250 -3.90 14.67 -5.10
CA GLN A 250 -4.55 15.38 -4.00
C GLN A 250 -3.89 15.05 -2.67
N THR A 251 -3.69 16.04 -1.81
CA THR A 251 -3.15 15.85 -0.45
C THR A 251 -4.23 15.43 0.55
N ASN A 252 -5.50 15.74 0.26
CA ASN A 252 -6.63 15.36 1.08
C ASN A 252 -7.72 14.71 0.22
N VAL A 253 -7.92 13.40 0.41
CA VAL A 253 -8.91 12.62 -0.34
C VAL A 253 -10.27 12.55 0.34
N ARG A 254 -10.37 12.99 1.61
CA ARG A 254 -11.59 12.86 2.42
C ARG A 254 -12.83 13.49 1.79
N PRO A 255 -12.78 14.70 1.19
CA PRO A 255 -13.96 15.29 0.57
C PRO A 255 -14.52 14.48 -0.60
N PHE A 256 -13.67 13.74 -1.30
CA PHE A 256 -14.10 12.85 -2.39
C PHE A 256 -14.74 11.58 -1.83
N LEU A 257 -14.15 11.02 -0.77
CA LEU A 257 -14.70 9.82 -0.13
C LEU A 257 -16.05 10.10 0.57
N SER A 258 -16.19 11.22 1.29
CA SER A 258 -17.42 11.54 2.03
C SER A 258 -18.63 11.84 1.13
N ARG A 259 -18.39 12.22 -0.12
CA ARG A 259 -19.45 12.46 -1.12
C ARG A 259 -19.77 11.26 -1.99
N ALA A 260 -18.95 10.20 -1.92
CA ALA A 260 -19.11 9.07 -2.82
C ALA A 260 -20.24 8.14 -2.41
N ALA A 261 -20.79 7.46 -3.42
CA ALA A 261 -21.72 6.36 -3.25
C ALA A 261 -20.98 5.02 -3.15
N VAL A 262 -19.83 4.90 -3.83
CA VAL A 262 -19.04 3.67 -3.89
C VAL A 262 -17.59 3.97 -4.20
N PHE A 263 -16.68 3.23 -3.56
CA PHE A 263 -15.27 3.23 -3.88
C PHE A 263 -14.94 2.09 -4.87
N ALA A 264 -14.17 2.39 -5.92
CA ALA A 264 -13.73 1.38 -6.90
C ALA A 264 -12.20 1.38 -7.03
N LEU A 265 -11.58 0.21 -6.80
CA LEU A 265 -10.15 0.00 -6.97
C LEU A 265 -9.89 -1.26 -7.80
N ILE A 266 -9.84 -1.08 -9.11
CA ILE A 266 -9.53 -2.15 -10.06
C ILE A 266 -8.02 -2.13 -10.32
N SER A 267 -7.35 -3.26 -10.05
CA SER A 267 -5.90 -3.35 -10.05
C SER A 267 -5.42 -4.68 -10.62
N ASN A 268 -4.25 -4.64 -11.26
CA ASN A 268 -3.52 -5.82 -11.72
C ASN A 268 -2.86 -6.58 -10.58
N TYR A 269 -2.41 -5.88 -9.53
CA TYR A 269 -1.79 -6.45 -8.33
C TYR A 269 -1.82 -5.42 -7.19
N GLU A 270 -1.93 -5.91 -5.96
CA GLU A 270 -1.90 -5.11 -4.73
C GLU A 270 -1.22 -5.88 -3.59
N GLY A 271 -0.56 -5.15 -2.69
CA GLY A 271 -0.18 -5.68 -1.36
C GLY A 271 -1.42 -5.67 -0.48
N PHE A 272 -1.60 -4.63 0.34
CA PHE A 272 -2.86 -4.35 1.02
C PHE A 272 -3.20 -2.86 0.86
N PRO A 273 -4.16 -2.51 -0.02
CA PRO A 273 -4.34 -1.13 -0.50
C PRO A 273 -4.85 -0.21 0.60
N ARG A 274 -4.07 0.83 0.91
CA ARG A 274 -4.49 1.87 1.88
C ARG A 274 -5.76 2.58 1.42
N SER A 275 -5.93 2.87 0.12
CA SER A 275 -7.13 3.58 -0.35
C SER A 275 -8.44 2.81 -0.12
N THR A 276 -8.41 1.47 -0.15
CA THR A 276 -9.58 0.66 0.25
C THR A 276 -9.91 0.85 1.73
N VAL A 277 -8.89 0.82 2.61
CA VAL A 277 -9.08 1.07 4.04
C VAL A 277 -9.55 2.51 4.31
N GLU A 278 -9.11 3.49 3.52
CA GLU A 278 -9.60 4.88 3.61
C GLU A 278 -11.10 4.96 3.29
N ALA A 279 -11.54 4.25 2.26
CA ALA A 279 -12.95 4.17 1.89
C ALA A 279 -13.79 3.45 2.96
N MET A 280 -13.29 2.32 3.48
CA MET A 280 -13.94 1.58 4.56
C MET A 280 -14.09 2.44 5.82
N ARG A 281 -13.03 3.17 6.20
CA ARG A 281 -13.06 4.12 7.32
C ARG A 281 -14.17 5.16 7.16
N THR A 282 -14.40 5.66 5.94
CA THR A 282 -15.48 6.62 5.66
C THR A 282 -16.87 5.99 5.60
N GLY A 283 -16.98 4.65 5.65
CA GLY A 283 -18.25 3.93 5.51
C GLY A 283 -18.72 3.83 4.06
N LEU A 284 -17.80 3.71 3.11
CA LEU A 284 -18.13 3.43 1.71
C LEU A 284 -18.13 1.93 1.43
N PRO A 285 -19.11 1.41 0.65
CA PRO A 285 -18.94 0.12 0.00
C PRO A 285 -17.77 0.19 -0.98
N ALA A 286 -17.05 -0.92 -1.11
CA ALA A 286 -15.89 -1.01 -2.01
C ALA A 286 -16.04 -2.13 -3.05
N LEU A 287 -15.75 -1.81 -4.32
CA LEU A 287 -15.56 -2.79 -5.39
C LEU A 287 -14.07 -2.88 -5.73
N VAL A 288 -13.48 -4.05 -5.55
CA VAL A 288 -12.02 -4.24 -5.75
C VAL A 288 -11.73 -5.44 -6.63
N SER A 289 -10.59 -5.44 -7.32
CA SER A 289 -10.10 -6.66 -7.97
C SER A 289 -9.69 -7.73 -6.95
N ASP A 290 -9.94 -8.99 -7.29
CA ASP A 290 -9.51 -10.17 -6.53
C ASP A 290 -8.01 -10.43 -6.78
N VAL A 291 -7.18 -9.55 -6.21
CA VAL A 291 -5.72 -9.59 -6.35
C VAL A 291 -5.06 -9.25 -5.00
N GLY A 292 -4.11 -10.10 -4.60
CA GLY A 292 -3.36 -9.91 -3.35
C GLY A 292 -4.27 -9.63 -2.15
N GLY A 293 -3.87 -8.69 -1.31
CA GLY A 293 -4.63 -8.31 -0.11
C GLY A 293 -5.83 -7.39 -0.38
N SER A 294 -6.13 -7.00 -1.63
CA SER A 294 -7.38 -6.28 -1.92
C SER A 294 -8.59 -7.10 -1.53
N ARG A 295 -8.57 -8.41 -1.81
CA ARG A 295 -9.67 -9.33 -1.47
C ARG A 295 -9.88 -9.44 0.03
N GLU A 296 -8.80 -9.47 0.81
CA GLU A 296 -8.84 -9.62 2.27
C GLU A 296 -9.53 -8.44 2.99
N ALA A 297 -9.55 -7.26 2.37
CA ALA A 297 -10.27 -6.12 2.90
C ALA A 297 -11.80 -6.29 2.79
N ILE A 298 -12.28 -7.13 1.86
CA ILE A 298 -13.70 -7.21 1.48
C ILE A 298 -14.35 -8.49 2.01
N VAL A 299 -15.49 -8.31 2.69
CA VAL A 299 -16.44 -9.40 2.96
C VAL A 299 -17.55 -9.31 1.91
N GLU A 300 -17.63 -10.34 1.06
CA GLU A 300 -18.52 -10.38 -0.11
C GLU A 300 -19.98 -10.13 0.29
N GLY A 301 -20.61 -9.10 -0.28
CA GLY A 301 -22.00 -8.74 0.00
C GLY A 301 -22.21 -7.94 1.29
N GLU A 302 -21.22 -7.87 2.17
CA GLU A 302 -21.31 -7.19 3.47
C GLU A 302 -20.54 -5.88 3.53
N THR A 303 -19.35 -5.80 2.95
CA THR A 303 -18.57 -4.54 2.88
C THR A 303 -18.37 -4.05 1.46
N GLY A 304 -18.82 -4.85 0.48
CA GLY A 304 -18.59 -4.61 -0.94
C GLY A 304 -18.46 -5.92 -1.71
N PHE A 305 -17.76 -5.85 -2.84
CA PHE A 305 -17.56 -7.00 -3.72
C PHE A 305 -16.11 -7.09 -4.21
N SER A 306 -15.66 -8.32 -4.43
CA SER A 306 -14.43 -8.57 -5.18
C SER A 306 -14.73 -9.22 -6.52
N VAL A 307 -14.00 -8.82 -7.56
CA VAL A 307 -14.22 -9.27 -8.93
C VAL A 307 -12.93 -9.79 -9.55
N PRO A 308 -12.99 -10.80 -10.45
CA PRO A 308 -11.81 -11.32 -11.11
C PRO A 308 -10.99 -10.23 -11.81
N ARG A 309 -9.67 -10.41 -11.82
CA ARG A 309 -8.74 -9.50 -12.47
C ARG A 309 -9.04 -9.36 -13.96
N GLY A 310 -9.14 -8.12 -14.44
CA GLY A 310 -9.35 -7.82 -15.87
C GLY A 310 -10.76 -8.08 -16.39
N ASP A 311 -11.70 -8.49 -15.52
CA ASP A 311 -13.07 -8.83 -15.92
C ASP A 311 -14.00 -7.61 -15.87
N ALA A 312 -14.11 -6.92 -17.01
CA ALA A 312 -14.98 -5.75 -17.13
C ALA A 312 -16.48 -6.10 -17.03
N ASP A 313 -16.89 -7.34 -17.32
CA ASP A 313 -18.29 -7.77 -17.19
C ASP A 313 -18.66 -7.97 -15.72
N ALA A 314 -17.80 -8.63 -14.94
CA ALA A 314 -17.98 -8.77 -13.50
C ALA A 314 -17.98 -7.41 -12.79
N VAL A 315 -17.07 -6.49 -13.17
CA VAL A 315 -17.07 -5.12 -12.65
C VAL A 315 -18.40 -4.42 -12.97
N ALA A 316 -18.88 -4.49 -14.22
CA ALA A 316 -20.12 -3.82 -14.61
C ALA A 316 -21.34 -4.38 -13.86
N ALA A 317 -21.42 -5.69 -13.71
CA ALA A 317 -22.51 -6.36 -13.00
C ALA A 317 -22.54 -5.97 -11.52
N LYS A 318 -21.41 -6.09 -10.81
CA LYS A 318 -21.33 -5.79 -9.37
C LYS A 318 -21.47 -4.30 -9.09
N LEU A 319 -20.86 -3.44 -9.90
CA LEU A 319 -21.02 -2.00 -9.76
C LEU A 319 -22.46 -1.59 -10.05
N GLY A 320 -23.09 -2.17 -11.08
CA GLY A 320 -24.50 -1.97 -11.38
C GLY A 320 -25.41 -2.26 -10.19
N GLN A 321 -25.20 -3.39 -9.49
CA GLN A 321 -25.95 -3.73 -8.28
C GLN A 321 -25.81 -2.66 -7.17
N ILE A 322 -24.58 -2.18 -6.94
CA ILE A 322 -24.31 -1.14 -5.94
C ILE A 322 -24.98 0.19 -6.34
N LEU A 323 -24.92 0.57 -7.62
CA LEU A 323 -25.52 1.79 -8.14
C LEU A 323 -27.06 1.77 -8.07
N ASP A 324 -27.68 0.59 -8.18
CA ASP A 324 -29.15 0.44 -8.21
C ASP A 324 -29.84 0.56 -6.85
N SER A 325 -29.14 0.29 -5.74
CA SER A 325 -29.77 0.25 -4.42
C SER A 325 -29.05 1.11 -3.41
N ALA A 326 -29.71 2.19 -2.99
CA ALA A 326 -29.26 3.04 -1.88
C ALA A 326 -29.18 2.25 -0.57
N GLU A 327 -30.12 1.33 -0.35
CA GLU A 327 -30.17 0.45 0.82
C GLU A 327 -28.95 -0.47 0.87
N LEU A 328 -28.58 -1.07 -0.28
CA LEU A 328 -27.39 -1.91 -0.40
C LEU A 328 -26.13 -1.10 -0.07
N ARG A 329 -26.01 0.12 -0.61
CA ARG A 329 -24.88 1.00 -0.36
C ARG A 329 -24.75 1.37 1.11
N THR A 330 -25.84 1.78 1.75
CA THR A 330 -25.86 2.13 3.17
C THR A 330 -25.50 0.93 4.03
N ARG A 331 -26.11 -0.23 3.78
CA ARG A 331 -25.82 -1.47 4.54
C ARG A 331 -24.35 -1.87 4.40
N MET A 332 -23.83 -1.89 3.18
CA MET A 332 -22.43 -2.25 2.94
C MET A 332 -21.46 -1.21 3.52
N GLY A 333 -21.82 0.07 3.47
CA GLY A 333 -21.05 1.14 4.07
C GLY A 333 -20.92 0.99 5.59
N VAL A 334 -22.02 0.66 6.27
CA VAL A 334 -22.00 0.32 7.71
C VAL A 334 -21.09 -0.88 7.97
N GLY A 335 -21.23 -1.97 7.20
CA GLY A 335 -20.37 -3.15 7.34
C GLY A 335 -18.89 -2.83 7.13
N ALA A 336 -18.57 -2.06 6.09
CA ALA A 336 -17.21 -1.61 5.79
C ALA A 336 -16.61 -0.78 6.94
N ARG A 337 -17.41 0.12 7.54
CA ARG A 337 -17.02 0.93 8.68
C ARG A 337 -16.74 0.08 9.92
N THR A 338 -17.65 -0.82 10.28
CA THR A 338 -17.48 -1.73 11.43
C THR A 338 -16.24 -2.58 11.27
N ARG A 339 -15.98 -3.11 10.07
CA ARG A 339 -14.77 -3.88 9.77
C ARG A 339 -13.50 -3.03 9.95
N TYR A 340 -13.48 -1.80 9.44
CA TYR A 340 -12.35 -0.87 9.67
C TYR A 340 -12.06 -0.67 11.16
N GLU A 341 -13.07 -0.39 11.97
CA GLU A 341 -12.93 -0.15 13.41
C GLU A 341 -12.35 -1.37 14.16
N SER A 342 -12.76 -2.57 13.75
CA SER A 342 -12.31 -3.81 14.38
C SER A 342 -10.92 -4.28 13.95
N GLU A 343 -10.52 -4.05 12.70
CA GLU A 343 -9.33 -4.70 12.12
C GLU A 343 -8.24 -3.73 11.63
N PHE A 344 -8.59 -2.54 11.15
CA PHE A 344 -7.72 -1.70 10.32
C PHE A 344 -7.45 -0.31 10.91
N THR A 345 -7.59 -0.16 12.22
CA THR A 345 -7.16 1.05 12.93
C THR A 345 -5.64 1.16 12.98
N PHE A 346 -5.13 2.39 13.02
CA PHE A 346 -3.69 2.63 13.12
C PHE A 346 -3.13 2.07 14.42
N GLU A 347 -3.85 2.26 15.52
CA GLU A 347 -3.48 1.85 16.86
C GLU A 347 -3.28 0.33 16.93
N SER A 348 -4.19 -0.45 16.35
CA SER A 348 -4.09 -1.91 16.26
C SER A 348 -2.88 -2.36 15.44
N MET A 349 -2.69 -1.79 14.24
CA MET A 349 -1.51 -2.07 13.41
C MET A 349 -0.21 -1.70 14.14
N PHE A 350 -0.19 -0.55 14.80
CA PHE A 350 0.98 0.00 15.47
C PHE A 350 1.41 -0.84 16.67
N GLU A 351 0.47 -1.28 17.51
CA GLU A 351 0.78 -2.16 18.64
C GLU A 351 1.28 -3.54 18.20
N LYS A 352 0.68 -4.12 17.14
CA LYS A 352 1.18 -5.35 16.51
C LYS A 352 2.62 -5.18 16.01
N THR A 353 2.91 -4.04 15.39
CA THR A 353 4.24 -3.70 14.85
C THR A 353 5.27 -3.57 15.97
N LYS A 354 4.96 -2.81 17.02
CA LYS A 354 5.84 -2.66 18.20
C LYS A 354 6.10 -4.00 18.89
N ARG A 355 5.11 -4.89 18.96
CA ARG A 355 5.30 -6.24 19.49
C ARG A 355 6.32 -7.03 18.68
N VAL A 356 6.19 -7.05 17.36
CA VAL A 356 7.17 -7.69 16.48
C VAL A 356 8.57 -7.09 16.63
N TYR A 357 8.67 -5.77 16.81
CA TYR A 357 9.97 -5.13 17.06
C TYR A 357 10.61 -5.64 18.35
N ARG A 358 9.86 -5.71 19.45
CA ARG A 358 10.34 -6.26 20.72
C ARG A 358 10.77 -7.73 20.58
N ASP A 359 9.99 -8.55 19.87
CA ASP A 359 10.30 -9.96 19.66
C ASP A 359 11.56 -10.17 18.79
N VAL A 360 11.80 -9.28 17.83
CA VAL A 360 13.03 -9.30 17.01
C VAL A 360 14.23 -8.85 17.82
N ILE A 361 14.10 -7.78 18.62
CA ILE A 361 15.17 -7.30 19.51
C ILE A 361 15.57 -8.39 20.51
N ALA A 362 14.57 -9.03 21.15
CA ALA A 362 14.80 -10.08 22.15
C ALA A 362 15.48 -11.33 21.57
N ARG A 363 15.21 -11.68 20.30
CA ARG A 363 15.87 -12.80 19.61
C ARG A 363 17.30 -12.51 19.20
N GLY A 364 17.66 -11.24 18.97
CA GLY A 364 18.98 -10.87 18.48
C GLY A 364 19.17 -11.09 16.97
N VAL A 365 20.43 -11.24 16.55
CA VAL A 365 20.88 -11.33 15.14
C VAL A 365 20.73 -12.72 14.54
#